data_AF-A0AAJ1J4Y0-F1
#
_entry.id   AF-A0AAJ1J4Y0-F1
#
_cell.length_a   1.000
_cell.length_b   1.000
_cell.length_c   1.000
_cell.angle_alpha   90.00
_cell.angle_beta   90.00
_cell.angle_gamma   90.00
#
_symmetry.space_group_name_H-M   'P 1'
#
loop_
_entity.id
_entity.type
_entity.pdbx_description
1 polymer ?
#
loop_
_entity_poly.entity_id
_entity_poly.type
_entity_poly.pdbx_seq_one_letter_code
_entity_poly.pdbx_strand_id
1 'polypeptide(L)'
;MENKILTQLYGRGWAFPPAFSLAHGVEMAEGAEDVRQSLQILFSTEPRERLMREDYGCGLHDFMFENIRNELMADIESRIHDSVLRYESRADITDIQVRQAPNTKNTLQVQVIYRLRGSDINQQIQGTLALSEGRVMEAV
;
A
#
# COMPACT_ATOMS: atom_id res chain seq x y z
N MET A 1 7.80 -9.26 23.57
CA MET A 1 6.43 -9.36 24.13
C MET A 1 5.44 -8.58 23.27
N GLU A 2 5.77 -7.35 22.85
CA GLU A 2 4.95 -6.55 21.92
C GLU A 2 4.55 -7.29 20.64
N ASN A 3 5.49 -7.97 19.97
CA ASN A 3 5.19 -8.62 18.69
C ASN A 3 4.07 -9.68 18.82
N LYS A 4 4.02 -10.42 19.94
CA LYS A 4 2.95 -11.39 20.22
C LYS A 4 1.58 -10.74 20.42
N ILE A 5 1.54 -9.54 21.02
CA ILE A 5 0.29 -8.79 21.24
C ILE A 5 -0.21 -8.26 19.90
N LEU A 6 0.67 -7.76 19.04
CA LEU A 6 0.32 -7.30 17.70
C LEU A 6 -0.20 -8.46 16.83
N THR A 7 0.43 -9.64 16.88
CA THR A 7 -0.08 -10.84 16.20
C THR A 7 -1.48 -11.23 16.68
N GLN A 8 -1.80 -11.05 17.97
CA GLN A 8 -3.14 -11.32 18.50
C GLN A 8 -4.19 -10.31 18.00
N LEU A 9 -3.80 -9.05 17.79
CA LEU A 9 -4.71 -7.99 17.36
C LEU A 9 -4.96 -8.00 15.84
N TYR A 10 -3.91 -8.14 15.04
CA TYR A 10 -4.01 -8.03 13.58
C TYR A 10 -3.99 -9.37 12.85
N GLY A 11 -3.66 -10.45 13.56
CA GLY A 11 -3.67 -11.81 13.03
C GLY A 11 -2.35 -12.22 12.38
N ARG A 12 -2.44 -13.30 11.61
CA ARG A 12 -1.36 -13.89 10.83
C ARG A 12 -1.90 -14.29 9.46
N GLY A 13 -1.22 -13.89 8.40
CA GLY A 13 -1.55 -14.16 7.00
C GLY A 13 -0.36 -14.75 6.24
N TRP A 14 -0.59 -15.14 4.99
CA TRP A 14 0.51 -15.54 4.10
C TRP A 14 1.35 -14.32 3.78
N ALA A 15 2.67 -14.47 3.81
CA ALA A 15 3.56 -13.40 3.40
C ALA A 15 3.42 -13.09 1.90
N PHE A 16 3.57 -11.82 1.55
CA PHE A 16 3.69 -11.33 0.18
C PHE A 16 5.08 -10.69 -0.01
N PRO A 17 5.86 -11.14 -1.02
CA PRO A 17 5.57 -12.21 -1.98
C PRO A 17 5.47 -13.61 -1.33
N PRO A 18 4.60 -14.52 -1.83
CA PRO A 18 4.48 -15.87 -1.28
C PRO A 18 5.79 -16.65 -1.43
N ALA A 19 6.36 -17.07 -0.31
CA ALA A 19 7.58 -17.85 -0.24
C ALA A 19 7.35 -19.14 0.55
N PHE A 20 8.08 -20.20 0.15
CA PHE A 20 7.99 -21.50 0.79
C PHE A 20 9.37 -21.99 1.20
N SER A 21 9.49 -22.47 2.43
CA SER A 21 10.70 -23.08 2.98
C SER A 21 10.41 -24.51 3.44
N LEU A 22 11.43 -25.39 3.34
CA LEU A 22 11.30 -26.79 3.77
C LEU A 22 11.09 -26.91 5.29
N ALA A 23 11.56 -25.93 6.06
CA ALA A 23 11.48 -25.96 7.52
C ALA A 23 10.11 -25.52 8.05
N HIS A 24 9.49 -24.51 7.44
CA HIS A 24 8.30 -23.85 8.00
C HIS A 24 7.07 -23.92 7.08
N GLY A 25 7.21 -24.49 5.88
CA GLY A 25 6.16 -24.50 4.88
C GLY A 25 6.02 -23.12 4.24
N VAL A 26 4.86 -22.49 4.39
CA VAL A 26 4.63 -21.13 3.87
C VAL A 26 5.16 -20.08 4.85
N GLU A 27 5.86 -19.08 4.34
CA GLU A 27 6.27 -17.92 5.13
C GLU A 27 5.03 -17.10 5.50
N MET A 28 4.92 -16.73 6.79
CA MET A 28 3.75 -16.03 7.33
C MET A 28 4.11 -14.60 7.71
N ALA A 29 3.24 -13.66 7.38
CA ALA A 29 3.27 -12.30 7.90
C ALA A 29 2.42 -12.21 9.18
N GLU A 30 2.88 -11.43 10.16
CA GLU A 30 2.27 -11.36 11.48
C GLU A 30 2.10 -9.94 11.97
N GLY A 31 0.97 -9.69 12.65
CA GLY A 31 0.76 -8.47 13.39
C GLY A 31 0.86 -7.23 12.50
N ALA A 32 1.79 -6.35 12.85
CA ALA A 32 2.05 -5.12 12.10
C ALA A 32 2.49 -5.37 10.64
N GLU A 33 3.25 -6.44 10.42
CA GLU A 33 3.78 -6.76 9.10
C GLU A 33 2.68 -7.25 8.14
N ASP A 34 1.68 -7.95 8.65
CA ASP A 34 0.50 -8.38 7.87
C ASP A 34 -0.29 -7.17 7.36
N VAL A 35 -0.44 -6.14 8.19
CA VAL A 35 -1.10 -4.88 7.78
C VAL A 35 -0.28 -4.16 6.72
N ARG A 36 1.05 -4.06 6.91
CA ARG A 36 1.96 -3.44 5.94
C ARG A 36 1.88 -4.12 4.57
N GLN A 37 1.89 -5.46 4.54
CA GLN A 37 1.80 -6.22 3.31
C GLN A 37 0.41 -6.16 2.68
N SER A 38 -0.66 -6.09 3.47
CA SER A 38 -2.02 -5.88 2.96
C SER A 38 -2.14 -4.56 2.19
N LEU A 39 -1.55 -3.47 2.72
CA LEU A 39 -1.45 -2.18 2.02
C LEU A 39 -0.62 -2.29 0.73
N GLN A 40 0.51 -3.00 0.75
CA GLN A 40 1.29 -3.26 -0.47
C GLN A 40 0.44 -3.94 -1.54
N ILE A 41 -0.28 -5.00 -1.17
CA ILE A 41 -1.16 -5.72 -2.09
C ILE A 41 -2.26 -4.80 -2.62
N LEU A 42 -2.88 -3.97 -1.79
CA LEU A 42 -3.90 -3.02 -2.21
C LEU A 42 -3.38 -2.03 -3.25
N PHE A 43 -2.21 -1.43 -3.03
CA PHE A 43 -1.62 -0.45 -3.93
C PHE A 43 -1.06 -1.05 -5.22
N SER A 44 -0.63 -2.32 -5.17
CA SER A 44 -0.15 -3.04 -6.35
C SER A 44 -1.25 -3.71 -7.17
N THR A 45 -2.50 -3.75 -6.69
CA THR A 45 -3.62 -4.38 -7.38
C THR A 45 -4.51 -3.31 -8.03
N GLU A 46 -4.89 -3.57 -9.28
CA GLU A 46 -5.86 -2.74 -9.98
C GLU A 46 -7.30 -3.27 -9.82
N PRO A 47 -8.30 -2.37 -9.80
CA PRO A 47 -9.69 -2.77 -9.85
C PRO A 47 -9.92 -3.75 -11.01
N ARG A 48 -10.79 -4.73 -10.77
CA ARG A 48 -11.17 -5.81 -11.69
C ARG A 48 -10.14 -6.92 -11.89
N GLU A 49 -8.95 -6.83 -11.31
CA GLU A 49 -7.97 -7.94 -11.35
C GLU A 49 -8.39 -9.14 -10.49
N ARG A 50 -9.15 -8.89 -9.41
CA ARG A 50 -9.57 -9.94 -8.49
C ARG A 50 -10.91 -10.58 -8.88
N LEU A 51 -10.88 -11.89 -9.05
CA LEU A 51 -12.07 -12.70 -9.32
C LEU A 51 -13.11 -12.53 -8.20
N MET A 52 -14.36 -12.24 -8.57
CA MET A 52 -15.50 -11.99 -7.67
C MET A 52 -15.30 -10.80 -6.71
N ARG A 53 -14.28 -9.95 -6.92
CA ARG A 53 -14.01 -8.74 -6.15
C ARG A 53 -13.56 -7.62 -7.09
N GLU A 54 -14.46 -7.22 -7.99
CA GLU A 54 -14.15 -6.27 -9.05
C GLU A 54 -13.76 -4.88 -8.53
N ASP A 55 -14.29 -4.46 -7.38
CA ASP A 55 -14.00 -3.14 -6.84
C ASP A 55 -12.64 -3.05 -6.11
N TYR A 56 -11.99 -4.18 -5.80
CA TYR A 56 -10.76 -4.19 -5.00
C TYR A 56 -9.55 -3.73 -5.81
N GLY A 57 -8.83 -2.74 -5.27
CA GLY A 57 -7.62 -2.16 -5.85
C GLY A 57 -7.56 -0.66 -5.58
N CYS A 58 -6.40 -0.04 -5.81
CA CYS A 58 -6.26 1.42 -5.65
C CYS A 58 -6.58 2.19 -6.95
N GLY A 59 -6.44 1.55 -8.11
CA GLY A 59 -6.77 2.19 -9.39
C GLY A 59 -5.80 3.31 -9.75
N LEU A 60 -4.51 3.15 -9.43
CA LEU A 60 -3.52 4.21 -9.67
C LEU A 60 -3.13 4.31 -11.14
N HIS A 61 -3.49 3.31 -11.96
CA HIS A 61 -3.24 3.32 -13.39
C HIS A 61 -4.11 4.34 -14.13
N ASP A 62 -5.25 4.73 -13.57
CA ASP A 62 -6.12 5.77 -14.13
C ASP A 62 -5.36 7.09 -14.36
N PHE A 63 -4.32 7.35 -13.56
CA PHE A 63 -3.52 8.57 -13.59
C PHE A 63 -2.30 8.50 -14.51
N MET A 64 -2.08 7.37 -15.19
CA MET A 64 -0.92 7.20 -16.08
C MET A 64 -1.00 8.14 -17.28
N PHE A 65 0.16 8.61 -17.73
CA PHE A 65 0.29 9.59 -18.82
C PHE A 65 -0.37 10.96 -18.59
N GLU A 66 -0.90 11.22 -17.39
CA GLU A 66 -1.37 12.54 -17.00
C GLU A 66 -0.21 13.52 -16.77
N ASN A 67 -0.50 14.80 -16.97
CA ASN A 67 0.46 15.86 -16.67
C ASN A 67 0.54 16.08 -15.16
N ILE A 68 1.77 16.07 -14.62
CA ILE A 68 2.01 16.35 -13.20
C ILE A 68 1.61 17.79 -12.91
N ARG A 69 0.50 17.93 -12.19
CA ARG A 69 -0.03 19.19 -11.66
C ARG A 69 -0.48 18.96 -10.22
N ASN A 70 -0.72 20.05 -9.50
CA ASN A 70 -1.18 19.96 -8.11
C ASN A 70 -2.55 19.28 -8.01
N GLU A 71 -3.42 19.42 -9.02
CA GLU A 71 -4.71 18.74 -9.05
C GLU A 71 -4.55 17.21 -9.09
N LEU A 72 -3.66 16.71 -9.97
CA LEU A 72 -3.37 15.29 -10.08
C LEU A 72 -2.84 14.70 -8.76
N MET A 73 -1.93 15.44 -8.10
CA MET A 73 -1.37 14.99 -6.81
C MET A 73 -2.46 14.91 -5.73
N ALA A 74 -3.37 15.89 -5.67
CA ALA A 74 -4.50 15.87 -4.75
C ALA A 74 -5.49 14.72 -5.06
N ASP A 75 -5.73 14.42 -6.34
CA ASP A 75 -6.60 13.32 -6.76
C ASP A 75 -6.01 11.95 -6.35
N ILE A 76 -4.68 11.78 -6.51
CA ILE A 76 -3.96 10.59 -6.05
C ILE A 76 -4.06 10.44 -4.53
N GLU A 77 -3.84 11.53 -3.78
CA GLU A 77 -3.97 11.52 -2.31
C GLU A 77 -5.36 11.10 -1.88
N SER A 78 -6.41 11.68 -2.48
CA SER A 78 -7.80 11.31 -2.19
C SER A 78 -8.08 9.85 -2.54
N ARG A 79 -7.60 9.37 -3.69
CA ARG A 79 -7.82 7.98 -4.12
C ARG A 79 -7.18 6.98 -3.16
N ILE A 80 -5.95 7.23 -2.73
CA ILE A 80 -5.24 6.38 -1.77
C ILE A 80 -5.99 6.38 -0.44
N HIS A 81 -6.37 7.56 0.05
CA HIS A 81 -7.12 7.70 1.30
C HIS A 81 -8.42 6.87 1.28
N ASP A 82 -9.24 7.04 0.24
CA ASP A 82 -10.52 6.34 0.11
C ASP A 82 -10.36 4.83 -0.06
N SER A 83 -9.33 4.40 -0.78
CA SER A 83 -9.04 2.97 -1.00
C SER A 83 -8.64 2.28 0.31
N VAL A 84 -7.76 2.90 1.09
CA VAL A 84 -7.35 2.37 2.40
C VAL A 84 -8.53 2.36 3.37
N LEU A 85 -9.31 3.44 3.41
CA LEU A 85 -10.49 3.53 4.26
C LEU A 85 -11.51 2.41 3.97
N ARG A 86 -11.65 2.02 2.69
CA ARG A 86 -12.58 0.97 2.26
C ARG A 86 -12.06 -0.44 2.49
N TYR A 87 -10.78 -0.68 2.21
CA TYR A 87 -10.24 -2.04 2.11
C TYR A 87 -9.31 -2.45 3.24
N GLU A 88 -8.78 -1.51 4.03
CA GLU A 88 -7.86 -1.82 5.14
C GLU A 88 -8.22 -1.07 6.43
N SER A 89 -9.19 -1.60 7.17
CA SER A 89 -9.70 -0.98 8.41
C SER A 89 -8.74 -1.02 9.59
N ARG A 90 -7.63 -1.77 9.50
CA ARG A 90 -6.62 -1.89 10.56
C ARG A 90 -5.58 -0.77 10.52
N ALA A 91 -5.49 -0.04 9.41
CA ALA A 91 -4.58 1.08 9.23
C ALA A 91 -5.36 2.40 9.19
N ASP A 92 -5.08 3.30 10.12
CA ASP A 92 -5.60 4.67 10.12
C ASP A 92 -4.57 5.59 9.47
N ILE A 93 -4.88 6.22 8.33
CA ILE A 93 -3.98 7.16 7.66
C ILE A 93 -3.84 8.44 8.49
N THR A 94 -2.59 8.85 8.71
CA THR A 94 -2.25 10.10 9.42
C THR A 94 -1.85 11.19 8.42
N ASP A 95 -1.09 10.84 7.39
CA ASP A 95 -0.59 11.79 6.39
C ASP A 95 -0.28 11.07 5.06
N ILE A 96 -0.50 11.75 3.94
CA ILE A 96 -0.12 11.27 2.61
C ILE A 96 0.68 12.39 1.95
N GLN A 97 1.87 12.07 1.45
CA GLN A 97 2.72 13.02 0.74
C GLN A 97 2.98 12.50 -0.67
N VAL A 98 2.48 13.23 -1.67
CA VAL A 98 2.81 12.99 -3.08
C VAL A 98 3.74 14.09 -3.56
N ARG A 99 4.91 13.70 -4.09
CA ARG A 99 5.93 14.64 -4.58
C ARG A 99 6.51 14.17 -5.88
N GLN A 100 6.86 15.11 -6.76
CA GLN A 100 7.64 14.78 -7.95
C GLN A 100 9.07 14.40 -7.57
N ALA A 101 9.57 13.31 -8.14
CA ALA A 101 10.94 12.87 -7.90
C ALA A 101 11.95 13.88 -8.46
N PRO A 102 12.98 14.28 -7.70
CA PRO A 102 13.93 15.32 -8.14
C PRO A 102 14.76 14.90 -9.36
N ASN A 103 15.03 13.59 -9.50
CA ASN A 103 15.90 13.06 -10.56
C ASN A 103 15.12 12.59 -11.81
N THR A 104 13.79 12.46 -11.72
CA THR A 104 12.98 11.87 -12.80
C THR A 104 11.68 12.65 -12.96
N LYS A 105 11.60 13.48 -14.00
CA LYS A 105 10.49 14.42 -14.21
C LYS A 105 9.12 13.76 -14.38
N ASN A 106 9.05 12.47 -14.70
CA ASN A 106 7.78 11.76 -14.94
C ASN A 106 7.45 10.77 -13.83
N THR A 107 8.04 10.94 -12.65
CA THR A 107 7.90 10.01 -11.54
C THR A 107 7.39 10.74 -10.31
N LEU A 108 6.35 10.19 -9.70
CA LEU A 108 5.83 10.64 -8.42
C LEU A 108 6.29 9.68 -7.31
N GLN A 109 6.78 10.25 -6.22
CA GLN A 109 7.04 9.55 -4.97
C GLN A 109 5.83 9.73 -4.07
N VAL A 110 5.30 8.63 -3.59
CA VAL A 110 4.15 8.58 -2.70
C VAL A 110 4.61 8.01 -1.36
N GLN A 111 4.38 8.76 -0.30
CA GLN A 111 4.63 8.32 1.07
C GLN A 111 3.31 8.35 1.83
N VAL A 112 2.90 7.19 2.35
CA VAL A 112 1.70 7.05 3.18
C VAL A 112 2.15 6.77 4.60
N ILE A 113 1.81 7.68 5.51
CA ILE A 113 2.05 7.55 6.95
C ILE A 113 0.75 7.13 7.60
N TYR A 114 0.77 6.01 8.32
CA TYR A 114 -0.41 5.46 8.96
C TYR A 114 -0.09 4.96 10.36
N ARG A 115 -1.11 4.87 11.19
CA ARG A 115 -1.05 4.29 12.53
C ARG A 115 -1.84 3.00 12.55
N LEU A 116 -1.31 2.00 13.23
CA LEU A 116 -2.04 0.76 13.44
C LEU A 116 -3.19 0.98 14.44
N ARG A 117 -4.42 0.65 14.03
CA ARG A 117 -5.61 0.94 14.81
C ARG A 117 -5.63 0.14 16.12
N GLY A 118 -5.72 0.85 17.24
CA GLY A 118 -5.61 0.25 18.59
C GLY A 118 -4.19 0.17 19.13
N SER A 119 -3.23 0.81 18.44
CA SER A 119 -1.84 0.98 18.88
C SER A 119 -1.37 2.41 18.62
N ASP A 120 -0.35 2.87 19.35
CA ASP A 120 0.34 4.14 19.09
C ASP A 120 1.58 3.97 18.19
N ILE A 121 1.66 2.83 17.49
CA ILE A 121 2.73 2.54 16.53
C ILE A 121 2.40 3.21 15.20
N ASN A 122 3.23 4.18 14.83
CA ASN A 122 3.23 4.79 13.50
C ASN A 122 4.13 4.01 12.56
N GLN A 123 3.66 3.81 11.34
CA GLN A 123 4.39 3.20 10.25
C GLN A 123 4.28 4.07 9.00
N GLN A 124 5.16 3.81 8.05
CA GLN A 124 5.15 4.45 6.76
C GLN A 124 5.41 3.43 5.67
N ILE A 125 4.80 3.67 4.52
CA ILE A 125 5.07 2.93 3.30
C ILE A 125 5.40 3.94 2.21
N GLN A 126 6.44 3.65 1.45
CA GLN A 126 6.89 4.48 0.34
C GLN A 126 6.75 3.69 -0.95
N GLY A 127 6.41 4.39 -2.02
CA GLY A 127 6.35 3.81 -3.34
C GLY A 127 6.50 4.86 -4.41
N THR A 128 6.71 4.38 -5.62
CA THR A 128 7.02 5.22 -6.77
C THR A 128 6.04 4.92 -7.90
N LEU A 129 5.42 5.97 -8.45
CA LEU A 129 4.54 5.89 -9.61
C LEU A 129 5.25 6.53 -10.81
N ALA A 130 5.64 5.71 -11.78
CA ALA A 130 6.19 6.20 -13.04
C ALA A 130 5.04 6.46 -14.02
N LEU A 131 4.84 7.72 -14.41
CA LEU A 131 3.73 8.12 -15.30
C LEU A 131 4.03 7.85 -16.79
N SER A 132 5.30 7.67 -17.16
CA SER A 132 5.73 7.46 -18.54
C SER A 132 5.98 6.00 -18.93
N GLU A 133 6.08 5.11 -17.94
CA GLU A 133 6.33 3.69 -18.17
C GLU A 133 5.18 2.92 -17.51
N GLY A 134 4.64 1.91 -18.19
CA GLY A 134 3.62 0.98 -17.70
C GLY A 134 3.96 0.18 -16.43
N ARG A 135 4.82 0.69 -15.54
CA ARG A 135 5.35 -0.02 -14.37
C ARG A 135 4.84 0.59 -13.08
N VAL A 136 4.17 -0.27 -12.33
CA VAL A 136 3.56 0.00 -11.03
C VAL A 136 4.58 -0.16 -9.93
N MET A 137 4.55 0.76 -8.96
CA MET A 137 5.09 0.71 -7.61
C MET A 137 5.95 -0.52 -7.24
N GLU A 138 7.27 -0.35 -7.28
CA GLU A 138 8.18 -1.15 -6.45
C GLU A 138 8.18 -0.54 -5.04
N ALA A 139 7.51 -1.22 -4.10
CA ALA A 139 7.67 -0.92 -2.68
C ALA A 139 9.05 -1.43 -2.24
N VAL A 140 9.95 -0.50 -1.88
CA VAL A 140 11.26 -0.81 -1.27
C VAL A 140 11.11 -0.91 0.24
#